data_AF-A0A967UKY7-F1
#
_entry.id   AF-A0A967UKY7-F1
#
_cell.length_a   1.000
_cell.length_b   1.000
_cell.length_c   1.000
_cell.angle_alpha   90.00
_cell.angle_beta   90.00
_cell.angle_gamma   90.00
#
_symmetry.space_group_name_H-M   'P 1'
#
loop_
_entity.id
_entity.type
_entity.pdbx_description
1 polymer ?
#
loop_
_entity_poly.entity_id
_entity_poly.type
_entity_poly.pdbx_seq_one_letter_code
_entity_poly.pdbx_strand_id
1 'polypeptide(L)' 'MRSIQGALRDRGLDGWLLYDYHGINAIAGRVLGLPHPLTRRYFVLIP' A
#
# COMPACT_ATOMS: atom_id res chain seq x y z
N MET A 1 -8.00 6.34 1.85
CA MET A 1 -7.58 5.47 2.98
C MET A 1 -8.75 4.79 3.68
N ARG A 2 -9.75 5.51 4.22
CA ARG A 2 -10.91 4.90 4.95
C ARG A 2 -11.63 3.77 4.18
N SER A 3 -11.78 3.87 2.87
CA SER A 3 -12.39 2.83 2.03
C SER A 3 -11.59 1.51 2.02
N ILE A 4 -10.26 1.60 1.97
CA ILE A 4 -9.37 0.42 1.99
C ILE A 4 -9.46 -0.26 3.36
N GLN A 5 -9.39 0.51 4.44
CA GLN A 5 -9.49 -0.03 5.80
C GLN A 5 -10.86 -0.66 6.07
N GLY A 6 -11.94 -0.08 5.51
CA GLY A 6 -13.27 -0.70 5.52
C GLY A 6 -13.28 -2.06 4.83
N ALA A 7 -12.75 -2.13 3.60
CA ALA A 7 -12.67 -3.37 2.85
C ALA A 7 -11.78 -4.44 3.51
N LEU A 8 -10.76 -4.05 4.27
CA LEU A 8 -9.94 -4.98 5.08
C LEU A 8 -10.76 -5.56 6.23
N ARG A 9 -11.47 -4.71 6.99
CA ARG A 9 -12.35 -5.15 8.08
C ARG A 9 -13.48 -6.05 7.60
N ASP A 10 -14.12 -5.71 6.47
CA ASP A 10 -15.20 -6.52 5.89
C ASP A 10 -14.73 -7.93 5.50
N ARG A 11 -13.42 -8.10 5.28
CA ARG A 11 -12.79 -9.39 4.99
C ARG A 11 -12.17 -10.06 6.22
N GLY A 12 -12.31 -9.47 7.41
CA GLY A 12 -11.69 -9.97 8.63
C GLY A 12 -10.16 -9.89 8.63
N LEU A 13 -9.59 -8.93 7.89
CA LEU A 13 -8.15 -8.69 7.83
C LEU A 13 -7.76 -7.52 8.74
N ASP A 14 -6.69 -7.70 9.52
CA ASP A 14 -6.20 -6.69 10.47
C ASP A 14 -5.35 -5.59 9.83
N GLY A 15 -5.04 -5.72 8.55
CA GLY A 15 -4.24 -4.73 7.83
C GLY A 15 -3.66 -5.26 6.52
N TRP A 16 -2.94 -4.38 5.83
CA TRP A 16 -2.24 -4.67 4.59
C TRP A 16 -0.86 -4.03 4.59
N LEU A 17 0.18 -4.87 4.50
CA LEU A 17 1.56 -4.43 4.35
C LEU A 17 1.90 -4.30 2.86
N LEU A 18 2.01 -3.05 2.40
CA LEU A 18 2.47 -2.74 1.05
C LEU A 18 3.99 -2.67 1.02
N TYR A 19 4.59 -3.32 0.02
CA TYR A 19 6.01 -3.28 -0.28
C TYR A 19 6.22 -2.79 -1.72
N ASP A 20 7.22 -1.95 -1.92
CA ASP A 20 7.71 -1.60 -3.26
C ASP A 20 9.20 -1.26 -3.27
N TYR A 21 9.81 -1.46 -4.43
CA TYR A 21 11.18 -1.09 -4.75
C TYR A 21 11.25 -0.75 -6.24
N HIS A 22 11.71 0.46 -6.59
CA HIS A 22 11.75 0.94 -7.97
C HIS A 22 10.41 0.91 -8.74
N GLY A 23 9.25 0.97 -8.06
CA GLY A 23 7.97 1.02 -8.75
C GLY A 23 7.53 -0.31 -9.37
N ILE A 24 8.10 -1.45 -8.96
CA ILE A 24 7.66 -2.78 -9.42
C ILE A 24 6.21 -3.06 -9.04
N ASN A 25 5.74 -2.49 -7.93
CA ASN A 25 4.39 -2.68 -7.43
C ASN A 25 3.49 -1.50 -7.81
N ALA A 26 2.87 -1.57 -8.99
CA ALA A 26 1.92 -0.56 -9.46
C ALA A 26 0.69 -0.36 -8.56
N ILE A 27 0.39 -1.32 -7.67
CA ILE A 27 -0.69 -1.16 -6.67
C ILE A 27 -0.21 -0.24 -5.54
N ALA A 28 0.99 -0.46 -5.01
CA ALA A 28 1.57 0.39 -3.97
C ALA A 28 1.61 1.85 -4.42
N GLY A 29 1.99 2.10 -5.68
CA GLY A 29 2.05 3.46 -6.19
C GLY A 29 0.70 4.15 -6.34
N ARG A 30 -0.31 3.43 -6.82
CA ARG A 30 -1.69 3.95 -6.94
C ARG A 30 -2.35 4.18 -5.57
N VAL A 31 -2.09 3.29 -4.60
CA VAL A 31 -2.67 3.37 -3.26
C VAL A 31 -2.04 4.51 -2.43
N LEU A 32 -0.73 4.70 -2.55
CA LEU A 32 0.02 5.64 -1.71
C LEU A 32 0.20 7.02 -2.35
N GLY A 33 0.04 7.15 -3.67
CA GLY A 33 0.19 8.43 -4.37
C GLY A 33 1.60 9.01 -4.30
N LEU A 34 2.62 8.18 -4.05
CA LEU A 34 4.01 8.62 -3.97
C LEU A 34 4.54 9.03 -5.37
N PRO A 35 5.56 9.90 -5.45
CA PRO A 35 6.28 10.13 -6.70
C PRO A 35 7.07 8.87 -7.09
N HIS A 36 6.82 8.32 -8.29
CA HIS A 36 7.47 7.09 -8.77
C HIS A 36 8.43 7.35 -9.94
N PRO A 37 9.52 6.56 -10.06
CA PRO A 37 9.96 5.51 -9.13
C PRO A 37 10.86 6.05 -7.99
N LEU A 38 10.63 5.57 -6.76
CA LEU A 38 11.54 5.80 -5.64
C LEU A 38 12.77 4.88 -5.72
N THR A 39 13.93 5.38 -5.29
CA THR A 39 15.22 4.65 -5.38
C THR A 39 15.52 3.75 -4.19
N ARG A 40 14.76 3.84 -3.10
CA ARG A 40 14.90 3.02 -1.89
C ARG A 40 13.65 2.17 -1.70
N ARG A 41 13.84 0.93 -1.23
CA ARG A 41 12.72 0.06 -0.86
C ARG A 41 11.97 0.64 0.33
N TYR A 42 10.65 0.47 0.35
CA TYR A 42 9.82 0.92 1.44
C TYR A 42 8.72 -0.08 1.77
N PHE A 43 8.20 0.05 2.98
CA PHE A 43 7.05 -0.70 3.48
C PHE A 43 6.05 0.26 4.09
N VAL A 44 4.77 0.12 3.77
CA VAL A 44 3.67 0.89 4.39
C VAL A 44 2.62 -0.08 4.92
N LEU A 45 2.34 0.01 6.21
CA LEU A 45 1.25 -0.71 6.84
C LEU A 45 -0.02 0.15 6.78
N ILE A 46 -1.08 -0.41 6.20
CA ILE A 46 -2.44 0.13 6.28
C ILE A 46 -3.21 -0.74 7.27
N PRO A 47 -3.55 -0.24 8.47
CA PRO A 47 -4.36 -1.00 9.44
C PRO A 47 -5.85 -1.01 9.06
#